data_AF-A0A0N0A032-F1
#
_entry.id   AF-A0A0N0A032-F1
#
_cell.length_a   1.000
_cell.length_b   1.000
_cell.length_c   1.000
_cell.angle_alpha   90.00
_cell.angle_beta   90.00
_cell.angle_gamma   90.00
#
_symmetry.space_group_name_H-M   'P 1'
#
loop_
_entity.id
_entity.type
_entity.pdbx_description
1 polymer ?
#
loop_
_entity_poly.entity_id
_entity_poly.type
_entity_poly.pdbx_seq_one_letter_code
_entity_poly.pdbx_strand_id
1 'polypeptide(L)'
;MIAGTAALAAVTGFASLHTPEAADAGTAKAAAQLPVERTSLLCPAPSASDLAETTYTSFTPVTKGTGSDGRAELAAATAKSAAGAKGNGKGKKAAKPVLTPKEPGKPVDGDTSGADAPALVGTAEGKFAPGWTVQETTEVAAGIGRGLLGVNCAVPDTDFWFPGASTAAGRTDYVHLTNPDDSAAVVDIELYGKDGSLKSEVGEGIAVPPHGSEPILLSTLTGGPQADLTVHVNVRSGRVGAAVQALDAKSGGDWLTASTEPAGSLVLPGIPKDATAVRLIAFTPSDSDADLKVRLASPTGLITPAGNETLHIKAGMTAAVDLGDLTRGEAGSLVLTPTDTAVPFVAALEVVRGKGAKQETAFIPATAPVTARATVAGNTARGTILSLTAPDGAAQVKVTASAGSEGGTAATKTYTIKSGTTQDVELPVPAGLKGTYALTVERVSGGAVYASRTLLAPADGIPAFTVQTLPDDRGTVAVPDAEQDLSVLQK
;
A
#
# COMPACT_ATOMS: atom_id res chain seq x y z
N MET A 1 43.09 73.63 -31.60
CA MET A 1 41.78 74.25 -31.31
C MET A 1 40.75 73.15 -31.15
N ILE A 2 39.96 73.25 -30.08
CA ILE A 2 39.09 72.24 -29.47
C ILE A 2 37.65 72.36 -29.98
N ALA A 3 36.92 71.22 -29.92
CA ALA A 3 35.46 71.02 -29.95
C ALA A 3 34.74 71.18 -31.31
N GLY A 4 33.70 70.40 -31.66
CA GLY A 4 32.88 69.42 -30.93
C GLY A 4 31.67 69.09 -31.83
N THR A 5 31.31 67.83 -32.03
CA THR A 5 30.21 67.12 -31.32
C THR A 5 28.83 67.76 -31.47
N ALA A 6 28.04 67.27 -32.43
CA ALA A 6 26.60 66.99 -32.30
C ALA A 6 26.08 66.40 -33.62
N ALA A 7 25.14 65.45 -33.54
CA ALA A 7 24.37 64.88 -34.66
C ALA A 7 24.95 63.65 -35.39
N LEU A 8 25.36 62.60 -34.66
CA LEU A 8 25.24 61.22 -35.16
C LEU A 8 25.25 60.17 -34.02
N ALA A 9 24.36 60.33 -33.04
CA ALA A 9 24.17 59.37 -31.94
C ALA A 9 22.69 59.22 -31.53
N ALA A 10 21.77 59.30 -32.49
CA ALA A 10 20.33 59.23 -32.22
C ALA A 10 19.56 58.18 -33.05
N VAL A 11 20.24 57.26 -33.76
CA VAL A 11 19.58 56.20 -34.57
C VAL A 11 20.05 54.78 -34.22
N THR A 12 20.95 54.61 -33.25
CA THR A 12 21.30 53.31 -32.66
C THR A 12 20.96 53.22 -31.17
N GLY A 13 19.96 54.00 -30.74
CA GLY A 13 19.42 54.03 -29.37
C GLY A 13 17.90 53.84 -29.31
N PHE A 14 17.30 53.24 -30.34
CA PHE A 14 15.86 52.95 -30.42
C PHE A 14 15.56 51.46 -30.72
N ALA A 15 16.51 50.57 -30.40
CA ALA A 15 16.37 49.13 -30.54
C ALA A 15 16.68 48.37 -29.22
N SER A 16 16.65 49.07 -28.07
CA SER A 16 16.93 48.50 -26.75
C SER A 16 15.94 48.92 -25.65
N LEU A 17 14.75 49.41 -26.00
CA LEU A 17 13.72 49.80 -25.02
C LEU A 17 12.36 49.13 -25.18
N HIS A 18 12.25 48.13 -26.05
CA HIS A 18 11.16 47.15 -26.02
C HIS A 18 11.76 45.75 -25.98
N THR A 19 12.43 45.42 -24.88
CA THR A 19 12.31 44.05 -24.37
C THR A 19 10.81 43.77 -24.29
N PRO A 20 10.30 42.68 -24.89
CA PRO A 20 9.02 42.15 -24.45
C PRO A 20 9.12 42.12 -22.94
N GLU A 21 8.18 42.78 -22.27
CA GLU A 21 7.98 42.64 -20.84
C GLU A 21 8.12 41.14 -20.59
N ALA A 22 9.17 40.77 -19.84
CA ALA A 22 9.39 39.39 -19.46
C ALA A 22 8.04 38.95 -18.94
N ALA A 23 7.39 38.02 -19.66
CA ALA A 23 6.16 37.41 -19.20
C ALA A 23 6.44 37.09 -17.75
N ASP A 24 5.69 37.77 -16.87
CA ASP A 24 5.91 37.72 -15.44
C ASP A 24 6.19 36.26 -15.15
N ALA A 25 7.40 35.96 -14.66
CA ALA A 25 7.74 34.61 -14.28
C ALA A 25 6.93 34.36 -13.01
N GLY A 26 5.61 34.23 -13.22
CA GLY A 26 4.62 33.94 -12.22
C GLY A 26 5.18 32.72 -11.56
N THR A 27 5.61 32.91 -10.32
CA THR A 27 5.97 31.82 -9.45
C THR A 27 4.82 30.86 -9.56
N ALA A 28 5.06 29.69 -10.18
CA ALA A 28 4.03 28.68 -10.38
C ALA A 28 3.39 28.47 -9.00
N LYS A 29 2.18 28.99 -8.83
CA LYS A 29 1.53 29.03 -7.53
C LYS A 29 1.32 27.58 -7.15
N ALA A 30 1.77 27.21 -5.95
CA ALA A 30 1.61 25.85 -5.48
C ALA A 30 0.13 25.47 -5.58
N ALA A 31 -0.15 24.36 -6.26
CA ALA A 31 -1.51 23.87 -6.47
C ALA A 31 -2.26 23.78 -5.14
N ALA A 32 -3.52 24.24 -5.12
CA ALA A 32 -4.34 24.17 -3.92
C ALA A 32 -4.56 22.70 -3.55
N GLN A 33 -4.35 22.35 -2.28
CA GLN A 33 -4.68 21.03 -1.75
C GLN A 33 -6.11 21.04 -1.27
N LEU A 34 -7.00 20.31 -1.95
CA LEU A 34 -8.41 20.21 -1.58
C LEU A 34 -8.72 18.82 -1.01
N PRO A 35 -9.66 18.69 -0.06
CA PRO A 35 -10.13 17.39 0.41
C PRO A 35 -10.69 16.55 -0.74
N VAL A 36 -10.43 15.24 -0.71
CA VAL A 36 -11.04 14.32 -1.67
C VAL A 36 -12.54 14.18 -1.40
N GLU A 37 -13.36 14.34 -2.43
CA GLU A 37 -14.84 14.28 -2.32
C GLU A 37 -15.41 12.87 -2.46
N ARG A 38 -14.67 11.93 -3.05
CA ARG A 38 -15.09 10.53 -3.20
C ARG A 38 -13.91 9.57 -3.14
N THR A 39 -14.05 8.52 -2.34
CA THR A 39 -13.07 7.44 -2.18
C THR A 39 -13.76 6.10 -2.40
N SER A 40 -13.06 5.15 -3.03
CA SER A 40 -13.50 3.76 -3.15
C SER A 40 -12.40 2.84 -2.66
N LEU A 41 -12.78 1.80 -1.93
CA LEU A 41 -11.87 0.80 -1.36
C LEU A 41 -12.42 -0.60 -1.61
N LEU A 42 -11.53 -1.57 -1.78
CA LEU A 42 -11.87 -2.93 -2.15
C LEU A 42 -11.18 -3.91 -1.22
N CYS A 43 -11.99 -4.61 -0.43
CA CYS A 43 -11.49 -5.66 0.45
C CYS A 43 -11.62 -7.01 -0.28
N PRO A 44 -10.57 -7.84 -0.34
CA PRO A 44 -10.66 -9.16 -0.94
C PRO A 44 -11.61 -10.07 -0.15
N ALA A 45 -11.91 -11.26 -0.68
CA ALA A 45 -12.59 -12.28 0.12
C ALA A 45 -11.60 -12.76 1.20
N PRO A 46 -11.95 -12.73 2.50
CA PRO A 46 -10.95 -12.79 3.56
C PRO A 46 -10.26 -14.14 3.69
N SER A 47 -10.99 -15.24 3.48
CA SER A 47 -10.45 -16.60 3.58
C SER A 47 -11.37 -17.62 2.93
N ALA A 48 -10.79 -18.75 2.52
CA ALA A 48 -11.53 -19.96 2.13
C ALA A 48 -11.67 -20.96 3.28
N SER A 49 -11.25 -20.61 4.50
CA SER A 49 -11.30 -21.47 5.68
C SER A 49 -12.61 -21.28 6.45
N ASP A 50 -13.23 -22.39 6.87
CA ASP A 50 -14.38 -22.37 7.79
C ASP A 50 -14.01 -21.91 9.21
N LEU A 51 -12.71 -21.85 9.52
CA LEU A 51 -12.16 -21.42 10.81
C LEU A 51 -11.65 -19.97 10.78
N ALA A 52 -12.07 -19.19 9.78
CA ALA A 52 -11.71 -17.80 9.64
C ALA A 52 -12.65 -16.90 10.48
N GLU A 53 -12.06 -16.03 11.28
CA GLU A 53 -12.76 -14.94 11.98
C GLU A 53 -12.20 -13.63 11.46
N THR A 54 -13.05 -12.79 10.86
CA THR A 54 -12.63 -11.57 10.18
C THR A 54 -13.30 -10.35 10.80
N THR A 55 -12.49 -9.36 11.14
CA THR A 55 -12.94 -8.03 11.56
C THR A 55 -12.58 -7.00 10.49
N TYR A 56 -13.56 -6.19 10.12
CA TYR A 56 -13.39 -4.98 9.32
C TYR A 56 -13.45 -3.75 10.22
N THR A 57 -12.45 -2.87 10.15
CA THR A 57 -12.49 -1.58 10.85
C THR A 57 -12.43 -0.44 9.85
N SER A 58 -13.48 0.37 9.82
CA SER A 58 -13.56 1.60 9.02
C SER A 58 -13.22 2.83 9.86
N PHE A 59 -12.44 3.76 9.30
CA PHE A 59 -12.16 5.05 9.91
C PHE A 59 -11.96 6.15 8.85
N THR A 60 -12.47 7.35 9.12
CA THR A 60 -12.16 8.55 8.35
C THR A 60 -11.60 9.60 9.32
N PRO A 61 -10.38 10.13 9.12
CA PRO A 61 -9.90 11.28 9.88
C PRO A 61 -10.76 12.53 9.66
N VAL A 62 -10.99 13.32 10.71
CA VAL A 62 -11.70 14.60 10.59
C VAL A 62 -10.86 15.57 9.76
N THR A 63 -11.35 15.97 8.59
CA THR A 63 -10.62 16.82 7.64
C THR A 63 -11.34 18.17 7.46
N LYS A 64 -10.59 19.26 7.66
CA LYS A 64 -11.10 20.64 7.48
C LYS A 64 -11.40 20.92 6.01
N GLY A 65 -12.37 21.79 5.75
CA GLY A 65 -12.75 22.20 4.39
C GLY A 65 -13.71 21.24 3.68
N THR A 66 -14.18 20.20 4.36
CA THR A 66 -15.26 19.33 3.88
C THR A 66 -16.64 19.95 4.18
N GLY A 67 -17.63 19.64 3.35
CA GLY A 67 -19.04 19.96 3.64
C GLY A 67 -19.59 19.18 4.85
N SER A 68 -20.83 19.48 5.26
CA SER A 68 -21.49 18.78 6.39
C SER A 68 -22.05 17.40 6.03
N ASP A 69 -22.21 17.13 4.73
CA ASP A 69 -22.94 15.98 4.21
C ASP A 69 -21.98 14.92 3.67
N GLY A 70 -22.51 13.72 3.42
CA GLY A 70 -21.75 12.59 2.92
C GLY A 70 -22.18 11.28 3.57
N ARG A 71 -21.66 10.17 3.04
CA ARG A 71 -21.88 8.82 3.55
C ARG A 71 -20.66 7.96 3.27
N ALA A 72 -20.47 6.93 4.08
CA ALA A 72 -19.58 5.83 3.76
C ALA A 72 -20.31 4.51 3.99
N GLU A 73 -20.06 3.54 3.13
CA GLU A 73 -20.57 2.19 3.27
C GLU A 73 -19.59 1.17 2.69
N LEU A 74 -19.55 0.00 3.33
CA LEU A 74 -18.83 -1.17 2.86
C LEU A 74 -19.86 -2.28 2.65
N ALA A 75 -20.02 -2.76 1.43
CA ALA A 75 -21.04 -3.72 1.04
C ALA A 75 -20.43 -4.93 0.33
N ALA A 76 -21.13 -6.06 0.34
CA ALA A 76 -20.68 -7.26 -0.35
C ALA A 76 -20.61 -7.05 -1.87
N ALA A 77 -19.51 -7.49 -2.47
CA ALA A 77 -19.41 -7.73 -3.90
C ALA A 77 -20.47 -8.76 -4.31
N THR A 78 -21.17 -8.53 -5.42
CA THR A 78 -22.11 -9.50 -5.99
C THR A 78 -21.37 -10.73 -6.53
N ALA A 79 -21.97 -11.92 -6.35
CA ALA A 79 -21.34 -13.24 -6.47
C ALA A 79 -20.34 -13.48 -7.65
N LYS A 80 -19.33 -14.33 -7.37
CA LYS A 80 -18.35 -14.97 -8.30
C LYS A 80 -18.98 -15.39 -9.64
N SER A 81 -18.22 -15.31 -10.74
CA SER A 81 -18.64 -15.87 -12.03
C SER A 81 -19.00 -17.35 -11.89
N ALA A 82 -20.30 -17.64 -11.91
CA ALA A 82 -20.78 -19.00 -12.04
C ALA A 82 -20.63 -19.46 -13.51
N ALA A 83 -19.42 -19.85 -13.91
CA ALA A 83 -19.25 -20.75 -15.04
C ALA A 83 -19.81 -22.14 -14.66
N GLY A 84 -21.14 -22.28 -14.59
CA GLY A 84 -21.79 -23.57 -14.37
C GLY A 84 -23.21 -23.62 -13.80
N ALA A 85 -23.79 -22.54 -13.27
CA ALA A 85 -25.11 -22.61 -12.63
C ALA A 85 -26.21 -21.90 -13.43
N LYS A 86 -26.99 -22.66 -14.19
CA LYS A 86 -28.31 -22.22 -14.69
C LYS A 86 -29.27 -22.10 -13.50
N GLY A 87 -29.59 -20.86 -13.09
CA GLY A 87 -30.56 -20.60 -12.03
C GLY A 87 -31.35 -19.31 -12.29
N ASN A 88 -32.67 -19.46 -12.43
CA ASN A 88 -33.64 -18.41 -12.79
C ASN A 88 -33.55 -17.14 -11.94
N GLY A 89 -33.62 -15.99 -12.63
CA GLY A 89 -33.71 -14.67 -12.06
C GLY A 89 -34.95 -14.47 -11.17
N LYS A 90 -34.69 -14.08 -9.93
CA LYS A 90 -35.55 -13.22 -9.11
C LYS A 90 -34.63 -12.19 -8.49
N GLY A 91 -34.95 -10.90 -8.67
CA GLY A 91 -34.14 -9.78 -8.19
C GLY A 91 -33.73 -9.97 -6.73
N LYS A 92 -32.44 -10.22 -6.50
CA LYS A 92 -31.88 -10.27 -5.15
C LYS A 92 -31.99 -8.87 -4.57
N LYS A 93 -32.68 -8.74 -3.42
CA LYS A 93 -32.52 -7.55 -2.57
C LYS A 93 -31.02 -7.30 -2.39
N ALA A 94 -30.60 -6.04 -2.58
CA ALA A 94 -29.24 -5.64 -2.23
C ALA A 94 -28.95 -6.09 -0.79
N ALA A 95 -27.85 -6.80 -0.59
CA ALA A 95 -27.41 -7.19 0.74
C ALA A 95 -27.21 -5.92 1.58
N LYS A 96 -27.53 -5.99 2.88
CA LYS A 96 -27.26 -4.86 3.77
C LYS A 96 -25.74 -4.61 3.81
N PRO A 97 -25.28 -3.35 3.80
CA PRO A 97 -23.88 -3.04 4.01
C PRO A 97 -23.35 -3.68 5.30
N VAL A 98 -22.13 -4.19 5.25
CA VAL A 98 -21.39 -4.75 6.39
C VAL A 98 -21.03 -3.62 7.35
N LEU A 99 -20.58 -2.48 6.83
CA LEU A 99 -20.31 -1.27 7.61
C LEU A 99 -21.06 -0.06 7.07
N THR A 100 -21.51 0.79 7.98
CA THR A 100 -22.05 2.12 7.64
C THR A 100 -21.64 3.13 8.72
N PRO A 101 -20.44 3.72 8.62
CA PRO A 101 -19.96 4.75 9.53
C PRO A 101 -20.97 5.89 9.69
N LYS A 102 -21.10 6.40 10.92
CA LYS A 102 -22.07 7.46 11.26
C LYS A 102 -21.46 8.85 11.29
N GLU A 103 -20.16 8.93 11.58
CA GLU A 103 -19.41 10.18 11.63
C GLU A 103 -17.92 9.92 11.38
N PRO A 104 -17.18 10.86 10.77
CA PRO A 104 -15.72 10.85 10.77
C PRO A 104 -15.15 11.00 12.18
N GLY A 105 -13.91 10.55 12.40
CA GLY A 105 -13.18 10.67 13.66
C GLY A 105 -13.46 9.55 14.66
N LYS A 106 -14.40 8.66 14.37
CA LYS A 106 -14.72 7.49 15.19
C LYS A 106 -14.61 6.20 14.37
N PRO A 107 -13.80 5.21 14.79
CA PRO A 107 -13.75 3.91 14.13
C PRO A 107 -15.06 3.15 14.27
N VAL A 108 -15.37 2.33 13.28
CA VAL A 108 -16.51 1.42 13.30
C VAL A 108 -16.05 0.04 12.88
N ASP A 109 -16.31 -0.94 13.73
CA ASP A 109 -15.97 -2.34 13.54
C ASP A 109 -17.17 -3.13 13.00
N GLY A 110 -16.91 -4.24 12.30
CA GLY A 110 -17.91 -5.20 11.85
C GLY A 110 -17.27 -6.52 11.52
N ASP A 111 -17.91 -7.61 11.93
CA ASP A 111 -17.32 -8.94 11.91
C ASP A 111 -18.06 -9.89 10.96
N THR A 112 -17.31 -10.85 10.41
CA THR A 112 -17.83 -12.00 9.66
C THR A 112 -16.97 -13.22 9.95
N SER A 113 -17.51 -14.41 9.72
CA SER A 113 -16.76 -15.66 9.91
C SER A 113 -17.04 -16.68 8.82
N GLY A 114 -16.13 -17.64 8.70
CA GLY A 114 -16.20 -18.77 7.77
C GLY A 114 -15.80 -18.44 6.33
N ALA A 115 -15.81 -19.49 5.49
CA ALA A 115 -15.29 -19.45 4.12
C ALA A 115 -16.19 -18.72 3.11
N ASP A 116 -17.43 -18.42 3.48
CA ASP A 116 -18.45 -17.84 2.59
C ASP A 116 -18.46 -16.30 2.61
N ALA A 117 -17.60 -15.67 3.42
CA ALA A 117 -17.47 -14.22 3.46
C ALA A 117 -17.03 -13.67 2.07
N PRO A 118 -17.81 -12.78 1.44
CA PRO A 118 -17.49 -12.26 0.12
C PRO A 118 -16.42 -11.18 0.20
N ALA A 119 -15.79 -10.89 -0.94
CA ALA A 119 -15.09 -9.62 -1.12
C ALA A 119 -16.05 -8.44 -0.91
N LEU A 120 -15.54 -7.29 -0.48
CA LEU A 120 -16.35 -6.10 -0.19
C LEU A 120 -15.96 -4.92 -1.06
N VAL A 121 -16.96 -4.17 -1.52
CA VAL A 121 -16.82 -2.91 -2.26
C VAL A 121 -17.26 -1.77 -1.35
N GLY A 122 -16.36 -0.81 -1.18
CA GLY A 122 -16.54 0.36 -0.33
C GLY A 122 -16.67 1.64 -1.14
N THR A 123 -17.57 2.53 -0.70
CA THR A 123 -17.63 3.91 -1.19
C THR A 123 -17.76 4.89 -0.03
N ALA A 124 -17.06 6.02 -0.13
CA ALA A 124 -17.20 7.15 0.77
C ALA A 124 -17.31 8.45 -0.04
N GLU A 125 -18.20 9.33 0.40
CA GLU A 125 -18.54 10.61 -0.26
C GLU A 125 -18.57 11.75 0.77
N GLY A 126 -18.25 12.96 0.31
CA GLY A 126 -18.27 14.17 1.13
C GLY A 126 -17.34 14.07 2.32
N LYS A 127 -17.81 14.43 3.52
CA LYS A 127 -16.97 14.43 4.75
C LYS A 127 -16.36 13.08 5.14
N PHE A 128 -16.85 11.98 4.57
CA PHE A 128 -16.31 10.65 4.84
C PHE A 128 -15.18 10.24 3.90
N ALA A 129 -15.02 10.91 2.75
CA ALA A 129 -14.06 10.49 1.72
C ALA A 129 -12.59 10.77 2.06
N PRO A 130 -12.21 11.94 2.63
CA PRO A 130 -10.80 12.29 2.86
C PRO A 130 -10.06 11.34 3.80
N GLY A 131 -9.22 10.47 3.25
CA GLY A 131 -8.42 9.52 4.02
C GLY A 131 -9.25 8.39 4.61
N TRP A 132 -10.43 8.11 4.03
CA TRP A 132 -11.21 6.94 4.43
C TRP A 132 -10.35 5.70 4.29
N THR A 133 -10.27 4.94 5.38
CA THR A 133 -9.45 3.75 5.48
C THR A 133 -10.32 2.62 6.00
N VAL A 134 -10.23 1.46 5.36
CA VAL A 134 -10.83 0.22 5.84
C VAL A 134 -9.72 -0.80 5.99
N GLN A 135 -9.66 -1.36 7.20
CA GLN A 135 -8.79 -2.47 7.53
C GLN A 135 -9.59 -3.76 7.51
N GLU A 136 -9.04 -4.80 6.90
CA GLU A 136 -9.48 -6.18 7.08
C GLU A 136 -8.40 -6.94 7.86
N THR A 137 -8.80 -7.64 8.91
CA THR A 137 -7.93 -8.53 9.70
C THR A 137 -8.65 -9.85 9.90
N THR A 138 -8.01 -10.94 9.50
CA THR A 138 -8.59 -12.29 9.54
C THR A 138 -7.68 -13.21 10.33
N GLU A 139 -8.21 -13.84 11.38
CA GLU A 139 -7.53 -14.90 12.11
C GLU A 139 -7.99 -16.26 11.57
N VAL A 140 -7.04 -17.12 11.20
CA VAL A 140 -7.32 -18.49 10.77
C VAL A 140 -6.66 -19.45 11.77
N ALA A 141 -7.46 -20.14 12.57
CA ALA A 141 -6.97 -20.92 13.71
C ALA A 141 -6.17 -22.18 13.31
N ALA A 142 -6.50 -22.81 12.18
CA ALA A 142 -5.85 -24.04 11.72
C ALA A 142 -5.98 -24.24 10.21
N GLY A 143 -5.13 -25.13 9.67
CA GLY A 143 -5.09 -25.48 8.25
C GLY A 143 -3.95 -24.81 7.50
N ILE A 144 -4.01 -24.88 6.16
CA ILE A 144 -3.07 -24.19 5.27
C ILE A 144 -3.27 -22.69 5.43
N GLY A 145 -2.18 -21.94 5.61
CA GLY A 145 -2.25 -20.50 5.83
C GLY A 145 -2.83 -20.09 7.17
N ARG A 146 -2.79 -20.97 8.20
CA ARG A 146 -3.15 -20.57 9.57
C ARG A 146 -2.26 -19.44 10.03
N GLY A 147 -2.85 -18.36 10.54
CA GLY A 147 -2.13 -17.14 10.88
C GLY A 147 -3.06 -15.95 11.13
N LEU A 148 -2.45 -14.78 11.28
CA LEU A 148 -3.13 -13.49 11.34
C LEU A 148 -2.89 -12.78 10.01
N LEU A 149 -3.91 -12.76 9.16
CA LEU A 149 -3.85 -12.17 7.83
C LEU A 149 -4.37 -10.73 7.91
N GLY A 150 -3.58 -9.76 7.44
CA GLY A 150 -3.97 -8.36 7.48
C GLY A 150 -3.83 -7.64 6.15
N VAL A 151 -4.90 -6.98 5.70
CA VAL A 151 -4.86 -6.17 4.46
C VAL A 151 -5.53 -4.81 4.62
N ASN A 152 -4.88 -3.77 4.11
CA ASN A 152 -5.53 -2.48 3.88
C ASN A 152 -6.36 -2.63 2.61
N CYS A 153 -7.67 -2.41 2.67
CA CYS A 153 -8.51 -2.56 1.48
C CYS A 153 -8.02 -1.63 0.36
N ALA A 154 -7.83 -2.18 -0.83
CA ALA A 154 -7.08 -1.54 -1.90
C ALA A 154 -7.90 -0.42 -2.57
N VAL A 155 -7.22 0.63 -3.01
CA VAL A 155 -7.82 1.59 -3.94
C VAL A 155 -7.89 0.94 -5.33
N PRO A 156 -9.01 1.06 -6.07
CA PRO A 156 -9.08 0.55 -7.43
C PRO A 156 -8.05 1.21 -8.34
N ASP A 157 -7.29 0.39 -9.08
CA ASP A 157 -6.22 0.82 -9.98
C ASP A 157 -6.14 -0.10 -11.21
N THR A 158 -5.15 0.14 -12.08
CA THR A 158 -4.94 -0.59 -13.33
C THR A 158 -3.60 -1.33 -13.44
N ASP A 159 -2.67 -1.11 -12.50
CA ASP A 159 -1.34 -1.70 -12.53
C ASP A 159 -0.90 -2.09 -11.12
N PHE A 160 -0.48 -3.36 -10.93
CA PHE A 160 -0.07 -3.85 -9.61
C PHE A 160 1.10 -4.83 -9.72
N TRP A 161 2.08 -4.66 -8.83
CA TRP A 161 3.26 -5.52 -8.73
C TRP A 161 3.31 -6.24 -7.38
N PHE A 162 3.45 -7.56 -7.39
CA PHE A 162 3.54 -8.39 -6.17
C PHE A 162 4.80 -9.29 -6.22
N PRO A 163 5.98 -8.75 -5.87
CA PRO A 163 7.17 -9.57 -5.60
C PRO A 163 6.93 -10.41 -4.34
N GLY A 164 7.26 -11.70 -4.35
CA GLY A 164 7.15 -12.59 -3.18
C GLY A 164 6.01 -13.61 -3.23
N ALA A 165 5.27 -13.66 -4.34
CA ALA A 165 4.35 -14.77 -4.61
C ALA A 165 5.11 -16.08 -4.89
N SER A 166 4.42 -17.21 -4.81
CA SER A 166 5.01 -18.53 -5.00
C SER A 166 4.02 -19.54 -5.57
N THR A 167 4.55 -20.52 -6.29
CA THR A 167 3.81 -21.72 -6.75
C THR A 167 4.53 -23.02 -6.33
N ALA A 168 5.43 -22.93 -5.34
CA ALA A 168 6.09 -24.10 -4.77
C ALA A 168 5.09 -25.06 -4.12
N ALA A 169 5.42 -26.34 -3.99
CA ALA A 169 4.49 -27.40 -3.54
C ALA A 169 3.87 -27.21 -2.14
N GLY A 170 4.43 -26.34 -1.29
CA GLY A 170 3.88 -25.98 0.03
C GLY A 170 3.07 -24.68 0.05
N ARG A 171 3.02 -23.97 -1.08
CA ARG A 171 2.41 -22.64 -1.24
C ARG A 171 1.14 -22.73 -2.07
N THR A 172 0.10 -22.06 -1.63
CA THR A 172 -1.20 -21.98 -2.32
C THR A 172 -1.60 -20.51 -2.44
N ASP A 173 -0.94 -19.81 -3.36
CA ASP A 173 -1.11 -18.37 -3.51
C ASP A 173 -2.24 -18.04 -4.50
N TYR A 174 -3.12 -17.11 -4.11
CA TYR A 174 -4.22 -16.60 -4.94
C TYR A 174 -4.06 -15.10 -5.19
N VAL A 175 -4.21 -14.66 -6.44
CA VAL A 175 -4.46 -13.25 -6.74
C VAL A 175 -5.96 -13.02 -6.65
N HIS A 176 -6.39 -12.17 -5.71
CA HIS A 176 -7.79 -11.76 -5.59
C HIS A 176 -8.01 -10.47 -6.38
N LEU A 177 -8.88 -10.50 -7.37
CA LEU A 177 -9.26 -9.36 -8.19
C LEU A 177 -10.70 -8.96 -7.87
N THR A 178 -10.93 -7.73 -7.38
CA THR A 178 -12.27 -7.22 -7.06
C THR A 178 -12.59 -6.02 -7.96
N ASN A 179 -13.73 -6.04 -8.63
CA ASN A 179 -14.16 -4.98 -9.55
C ASN A 179 -15.23 -4.11 -8.87
N PRO A 180 -15.01 -2.79 -8.69
CA PRO A 180 -15.97 -1.88 -8.07
C PRO A 180 -17.02 -1.33 -9.06
N ASP A 181 -16.82 -1.53 -10.36
CA ASP A 181 -17.53 -0.81 -11.41
C ASP A 181 -18.74 -1.63 -11.92
N ASP A 182 -19.71 -0.94 -12.55
CA ASP A 182 -20.93 -1.54 -13.13
C ASP A 182 -20.68 -2.32 -14.43
N SER A 183 -19.45 -2.30 -14.94
CA SER A 183 -19.03 -3.00 -16.16
C SER A 183 -17.93 -4.01 -15.82
N ALA A 184 -17.84 -5.09 -16.60
CA ALA A 184 -16.79 -6.07 -16.41
C ALA A 184 -15.40 -5.44 -16.65
N ALA A 185 -14.44 -5.77 -15.80
CA ALA A 185 -13.04 -5.45 -16.03
C ALA A 185 -12.36 -6.60 -16.77
N VAL A 186 -11.31 -6.29 -17.54
CA VAL A 186 -10.50 -7.28 -18.25
C VAL A 186 -9.06 -7.14 -17.79
N VAL A 187 -8.49 -8.22 -17.27
CA VAL A 187 -7.21 -8.23 -16.56
C VAL A 187 -6.27 -9.28 -17.15
N ASP A 188 -5.01 -8.93 -17.27
CA ASP A 188 -3.91 -9.87 -17.52
C ASP A 188 -3.09 -10.06 -16.25
N ILE A 189 -2.65 -11.30 -16.03
CA ILE A 189 -1.75 -11.67 -14.94
C ILE A 189 -0.48 -12.28 -15.57
N GLU A 190 0.62 -11.55 -15.45
CA GLU A 190 1.94 -11.98 -15.90
C GLU A 190 2.76 -12.45 -14.70
N LEU A 191 3.54 -13.51 -14.91
CA LEU A 191 4.38 -14.10 -13.88
C LEU A 191 5.84 -14.07 -14.30
N TYR A 192 6.70 -13.58 -13.42
CA TYR A 192 8.14 -13.50 -13.63
C TYR A 192 8.84 -14.35 -12.57
N GLY A 193 9.77 -15.20 -13.02
CA GLY A 193 10.63 -16.01 -12.15
C GLY A 193 12.10 -15.70 -12.38
N LYS A 194 12.97 -16.51 -11.75
CA LYS A 194 14.44 -16.36 -11.86
C LYS A 194 15.00 -16.47 -13.28
N ASP A 195 14.26 -17.12 -14.19
CA ASP A 195 14.67 -17.35 -15.59
C ASP A 195 13.92 -16.42 -16.56
N GLY A 196 13.14 -15.47 -16.04
CA GLY A 196 12.36 -14.50 -16.80
C GLY A 196 10.85 -14.72 -16.74
N SER A 197 10.14 -14.15 -17.73
CA SER A 197 8.70 -14.31 -17.89
C SER A 197 8.30 -15.78 -18.08
N LEU A 198 7.27 -16.19 -17.36
CA LEU A 198 6.65 -17.50 -17.46
C LEU A 198 5.46 -17.41 -18.41
N LYS A 199 5.47 -18.26 -19.44
CA LYS A 199 4.36 -18.30 -20.41
C LYS A 199 3.10 -18.86 -19.77
N SER A 200 1.99 -18.15 -19.91
CA SER A 200 0.66 -18.58 -19.50
C SER A 200 -0.35 -18.19 -20.56
N GLU A 201 -1.07 -19.16 -21.14
CA GLU A 201 -2.20 -18.87 -22.05
C GLU A 201 -3.50 -18.54 -21.29
N VAL A 202 -3.55 -18.85 -19.99
CA VAL A 202 -4.72 -18.68 -19.12
C VAL A 202 -4.66 -17.42 -18.27
N GLY A 203 -3.51 -16.73 -18.25
CA GLY A 203 -3.31 -15.48 -17.51
C GLY A 203 -3.83 -14.23 -18.22
N GLU A 204 -4.16 -14.30 -19.51
CA GLU A 204 -4.59 -13.15 -20.30
C GLU A 204 -6.11 -13.06 -20.44
N GLY A 205 -6.64 -11.85 -20.46
CA GLY A 205 -8.05 -11.59 -20.78
C GLY A 205 -9.05 -12.07 -19.72
N ILE A 206 -8.63 -12.15 -18.45
CA ILE A 206 -9.47 -12.59 -17.33
C ILE A 206 -10.57 -11.56 -17.12
N ALA A 207 -11.83 -11.98 -17.28
CA ALA A 207 -12.99 -11.13 -17.04
C ALA A 207 -13.36 -11.13 -15.55
N VAL A 208 -13.38 -9.95 -14.93
CA VAL A 208 -13.86 -9.76 -13.55
C VAL A 208 -15.25 -9.13 -13.61
N PRO A 209 -16.32 -9.81 -13.15
CA PRO A 209 -17.69 -9.31 -13.27
C PRO A 209 -17.90 -7.95 -12.61
N PRO A 210 -18.92 -7.18 -13.05
CA PRO A 210 -19.36 -5.98 -12.34
C PRO A 210 -19.62 -6.26 -10.87
N HIS A 211 -19.10 -5.41 -9.99
CA HIS A 211 -19.22 -5.58 -8.53
C HIS A 211 -18.81 -6.98 -8.05
N GLY A 212 -17.96 -7.70 -8.79
CA GLY A 212 -17.61 -9.09 -8.55
C GLY A 212 -16.17 -9.24 -8.06
N SER A 213 -15.82 -10.47 -7.65
CA SER A 213 -14.45 -10.82 -7.28
C SER A 213 -14.07 -12.20 -7.79
N GLU A 214 -12.86 -12.32 -8.31
CA GLU A 214 -12.29 -13.55 -8.87
C GLU A 214 -10.96 -13.88 -8.16
N PRO A 215 -10.89 -14.96 -7.36
CA PRO A 215 -9.63 -15.48 -6.84
C PRO A 215 -8.98 -16.41 -7.86
N ILE A 216 -7.80 -16.06 -8.35
CA ILE A 216 -7.05 -16.83 -9.35
C ILE A 216 -5.88 -17.55 -8.67
N LEU A 217 -5.90 -18.89 -8.70
CA LEU A 217 -4.83 -19.71 -8.14
C LEU A 217 -3.58 -19.65 -9.03
N LEU A 218 -2.47 -19.11 -8.50
CA LEU A 218 -1.26 -18.85 -9.29
C LEU A 218 -0.61 -20.11 -9.88
N SER A 219 -0.72 -21.27 -9.20
CA SER A 219 -0.16 -22.53 -9.71
C SER A 219 -0.88 -23.07 -10.94
N THR A 220 -2.06 -22.53 -11.29
CA THR A 220 -2.75 -22.85 -12.54
C THR A 220 -2.22 -22.05 -13.73
N LEU A 221 -1.45 -20.99 -13.46
CA LEU A 221 -0.87 -20.09 -14.47
C LEU A 221 0.59 -20.41 -14.78
N THR A 222 1.17 -21.47 -14.18
CA THR A 222 2.57 -21.87 -14.41
C THR A 222 2.66 -23.31 -14.90
N GLY A 223 3.67 -23.60 -15.72
CA GLY A 223 3.97 -24.97 -16.17
C GLY A 223 4.72 -25.84 -15.13
N GLY A 224 5.06 -25.27 -13.97
CA GLY A 224 5.84 -25.93 -12.93
C GLY A 224 6.05 -25.05 -11.70
N PRO A 225 6.47 -25.64 -10.57
CA PRO A 225 6.60 -24.93 -9.30
C PRO A 225 7.72 -23.89 -9.35
N GLN A 226 7.44 -22.71 -8.82
CA GLN A 226 8.38 -21.59 -8.69
C GLN A 226 8.42 -21.15 -7.23
N ALA A 227 9.63 -21.10 -6.65
CA ALA A 227 9.81 -20.67 -5.26
C ALA A 227 9.53 -19.18 -5.10
N ASP A 228 10.08 -18.36 -5.99
CA ASP A 228 10.00 -16.91 -5.97
C ASP A 228 9.40 -16.40 -7.27
N LEU A 229 8.32 -15.64 -7.17
CA LEU A 229 7.66 -14.99 -8.28
C LEU A 229 7.48 -13.50 -8.03
N THR A 230 7.52 -12.75 -9.12
CA THR A 230 6.88 -11.44 -9.20
C THR A 230 5.65 -11.57 -10.07
N VAL A 231 4.49 -11.22 -9.51
CA VAL A 231 3.23 -11.13 -10.26
C VAL A 231 3.05 -9.69 -10.73
N HIS A 232 2.66 -9.51 -11.98
CA HIS A 232 2.19 -8.24 -12.52
C HIS A 232 0.74 -8.39 -12.96
N VAL A 233 -0.12 -7.52 -12.43
CA VAL A 233 -1.53 -7.46 -12.80
C VAL A 233 -1.74 -6.19 -13.61
N ASN A 234 -2.12 -6.35 -14.88
CA ASN A 234 -2.40 -5.25 -15.80
C ASN A 234 -3.88 -5.26 -16.20
N VAL A 235 -4.57 -4.13 -16.02
CA VAL A 235 -5.99 -4.01 -16.37
C VAL A 235 -6.14 -3.35 -17.73
N ARG A 236 -6.63 -4.12 -18.71
CA ARG A 236 -6.87 -3.63 -20.08
C ARG A 236 -8.09 -2.70 -20.17
N SER A 237 -9.09 -2.94 -19.33
CA SER A 237 -10.32 -2.17 -19.29
C SER A 237 -10.97 -2.25 -17.91
N GLY A 238 -11.55 -1.13 -17.45
CA GLY A 238 -12.05 -1.00 -16.08
C GLY A 238 -10.93 -0.74 -15.08
N ARG A 239 -11.20 -1.01 -13.80
CA ARG A 239 -10.23 -0.96 -12.70
C ARG A 239 -10.56 -2.09 -11.72
N VAL A 240 -9.57 -2.54 -10.96
CA VAL A 240 -9.78 -3.55 -9.92
C VAL A 240 -9.00 -3.19 -8.66
N GLY A 241 -9.34 -3.81 -7.55
CA GLY A 241 -8.46 -3.95 -6.40
C GLY A 241 -7.79 -5.31 -6.50
N ALA A 242 -6.48 -5.36 -6.22
CA ALA A 242 -5.70 -6.59 -6.30
C ALA A 242 -4.89 -6.80 -5.02
N ALA A 243 -4.89 -8.04 -4.52
CA ALA A 243 -4.04 -8.48 -3.42
C ALA A 243 -3.70 -9.97 -3.60
N VAL A 244 -2.50 -10.39 -3.17
CA VAL A 244 -2.12 -11.80 -3.16
C VAL A 244 -2.35 -12.38 -1.78
N GLN A 245 -3.16 -13.42 -1.69
CA GLN A 245 -3.28 -14.24 -0.48
C GLN A 245 -2.18 -15.32 -0.54
N ALA A 246 -1.14 -15.19 0.28
CA ALA A 246 -0.02 -16.12 0.29
C ALA A 246 -0.18 -17.11 1.45
N LEU A 247 -0.38 -18.39 1.11
CA LEU A 247 -0.72 -19.43 2.09
C LEU A 247 0.34 -20.53 2.07
N ASP A 248 1.07 -20.68 3.16
CA ASP A 248 2.06 -21.75 3.36
C ASP A 248 1.51 -22.83 4.30
N ALA A 249 1.77 -24.10 3.95
CA ALA A 249 1.32 -25.25 4.73
C ALA A 249 2.06 -25.42 6.08
N LYS A 250 3.21 -24.77 6.27
CA LYS A 250 4.09 -24.90 7.45
C LYS A 250 4.21 -23.61 8.23
N SER A 251 4.47 -22.50 7.55
CA SER A 251 4.79 -21.21 8.17
C SER A 251 3.61 -20.24 8.17
N GLY A 252 2.40 -20.71 7.86
CA GLY A 252 1.17 -19.92 7.96
C GLY A 252 0.92 -19.03 6.75
N GLY A 253 0.20 -17.93 6.91
CA GLY A 253 -0.25 -17.13 5.77
C GLY A 253 -0.56 -15.68 6.13
N ASP A 254 -0.37 -14.81 5.15
CA ASP A 254 -0.69 -13.38 5.23
C ASP A 254 -1.06 -12.85 3.84
N TRP A 255 -1.52 -11.60 3.79
CA TRP A 255 -1.71 -10.86 2.55
C TRP A 255 -0.41 -10.21 2.09
N LEU A 256 -0.08 -10.38 0.82
CA LEU A 256 0.90 -9.59 0.09
C LEU A 256 0.15 -8.51 -0.71
N THR A 257 0.23 -7.26 -0.24
CA THR A 257 -0.28 -6.10 -0.97
C THR A 257 0.68 -5.66 -2.07
N ALA A 258 0.18 -4.83 -3.00
CA ALA A 258 0.99 -4.35 -4.11
C ALA A 258 2.16 -3.51 -3.60
N SER A 259 3.33 -3.73 -4.21
CA SER A 259 4.46 -2.81 -4.11
C SER A 259 4.06 -1.45 -4.68
N THR A 260 4.71 -0.40 -4.20
CA THR A 260 4.66 0.90 -4.88
C THR A 260 5.11 0.78 -6.33
N GLU A 261 4.77 1.76 -7.17
CA GLU A 261 5.21 1.84 -8.56
C GLU A 261 6.74 1.66 -8.69
N PRO A 262 7.22 1.06 -9.80
CA PRO A 262 8.64 0.88 -10.03
C PRO A 262 9.43 2.19 -9.86
N ALA A 263 10.43 2.18 -8.96
CA ALA A 263 11.23 3.35 -8.64
C ALA A 263 12.70 3.01 -8.48
N GLY A 264 13.58 4.02 -8.58
CA GLY A 264 15.03 3.84 -8.46
C GLY A 264 15.53 3.60 -7.04
N SER A 265 14.71 3.86 -6.01
CA SER A 265 14.99 3.57 -4.61
C SER A 265 13.69 3.17 -3.92
N LEU A 266 13.75 2.18 -3.02
CA LEU A 266 12.58 1.64 -2.32
C LEU A 266 12.85 1.48 -0.82
N VAL A 267 11.78 1.56 -0.02
CA VAL A 267 11.80 1.30 1.43
C VAL A 267 10.74 0.27 1.78
N LEU A 268 11.13 -0.76 2.54
CA LEU A 268 10.30 -1.85 3.03
C LEU A 268 10.25 -1.77 4.57
N PRO A 269 9.26 -1.07 5.15
CA PRO A 269 9.31 -0.66 6.54
C PRO A 269 8.80 -1.69 7.56
N GLY A 270 9.42 -1.72 8.74
CA GLY A 270 8.91 -2.40 9.94
C GLY A 270 9.11 -3.91 9.98
N ILE A 271 10.33 -4.36 9.66
CA ILE A 271 10.80 -5.71 9.92
C ILE A 271 10.83 -5.91 11.45
N PRO A 272 10.04 -6.86 12.00
CA PRO A 272 9.99 -7.09 13.45
C PRO A 272 11.34 -7.52 14.00
N LYS A 273 11.65 -7.05 15.21
CA LYS A 273 12.94 -7.31 15.89
C LYS A 273 13.28 -8.79 16.12
N ASP A 274 12.26 -9.65 16.13
CA ASP A 274 12.35 -11.10 16.35
C ASP A 274 12.08 -11.89 15.06
N ALA A 275 12.23 -11.25 13.89
CA ALA A 275 12.30 -11.94 12.61
C ALA A 275 13.46 -12.96 12.64
N THR A 276 13.14 -14.20 12.28
CA THR A 276 14.10 -15.31 12.26
C THR A 276 14.66 -15.60 10.88
N ALA A 277 13.91 -15.21 9.84
CA ALA A 277 14.34 -15.19 8.46
C ALA A 277 13.67 -14.03 7.74
N VAL A 278 14.44 -13.34 6.90
CA VAL A 278 13.95 -12.30 5.99
C VAL A 278 14.44 -12.67 4.59
N ARG A 279 13.53 -12.78 3.64
CA ARG A 279 13.83 -13.02 2.23
C ARG A 279 13.40 -11.80 1.44
N LEU A 280 14.33 -11.23 0.67
CA LEU A 280 14.05 -10.11 -0.22
C LEU A 280 13.79 -10.64 -1.63
N ILE A 281 12.67 -10.24 -2.23
CA ILE A 281 12.30 -10.55 -3.61
C ILE A 281 12.16 -9.22 -4.37
N ALA A 282 12.84 -9.10 -5.50
CA ALA A 282 12.83 -7.89 -6.31
C ALA A 282 12.84 -8.19 -7.81
N PHE A 283 12.32 -7.24 -8.59
CA PHE A 283 12.19 -7.35 -10.04
C PHE A 283 12.30 -5.98 -10.68
N THR A 284 12.89 -5.91 -11.87
CA THR A 284 12.88 -4.69 -12.69
C THR A 284 12.08 -4.92 -13.97
N PRO A 285 11.05 -4.09 -14.24
CA PRO A 285 10.37 -4.08 -15.54
C PRO A 285 11.19 -3.38 -16.64
N SER A 286 12.37 -2.84 -16.32
CA SER A 286 13.27 -2.22 -17.29
C SER A 286 13.95 -3.26 -18.18
N ASP A 287 14.39 -2.81 -19.35
CA ASP A 287 15.28 -3.55 -20.26
C ASP A 287 16.75 -3.56 -19.81
N SER A 288 17.05 -2.86 -18.72
CA SER A 288 18.39 -2.72 -18.13
C SER A 288 18.47 -3.43 -16.78
N ASP A 289 19.64 -4.01 -16.48
CA ASP A 289 19.92 -4.61 -15.17
C ASP A 289 19.96 -3.52 -14.08
N ALA A 290 19.51 -3.85 -12.87
CA ALA A 290 19.53 -2.96 -11.71
C ALA A 290 20.48 -3.48 -10.63
N ASP A 291 21.47 -2.66 -10.25
CA ASP A 291 22.38 -2.94 -9.15
C ASP A 291 22.03 -2.08 -7.93
N LEU A 292 21.70 -2.73 -6.82
CA LEU A 292 21.15 -2.09 -5.63
C LEU A 292 22.08 -2.28 -4.44
N LYS A 293 22.30 -1.22 -3.66
CA LYS A 293 22.80 -1.32 -2.28
C LYS A 293 21.66 -1.74 -1.37
N VAL A 294 21.92 -2.71 -0.51
CA VAL A 294 20.97 -3.19 0.50
C VAL A 294 21.40 -2.67 1.86
N ARG A 295 20.56 -1.87 2.52
CA ARG A 295 20.84 -1.36 3.88
C ARG A 295 19.65 -1.53 4.81
N LEU A 296 19.93 -1.85 6.07
CA LEU A 296 18.95 -1.88 7.15
C LEU A 296 18.99 -0.56 7.92
N ALA A 297 17.91 0.21 7.91
CA ALA A 297 17.72 1.32 8.83
C ALA A 297 17.29 0.76 10.20
N SER A 298 18.23 0.68 11.14
CA SER A 298 18.01 0.25 12.54
C SER A 298 17.67 1.45 13.45
N PRO A 299 17.42 1.25 14.74
CA PRO A 299 17.25 2.36 15.68
C PRO A 299 18.50 3.24 15.85
N THR A 300 19.67 2.72 15.49
CA THR A 300 20.96 3.38 15.69
C THR A 300 21.59 3.91 14.40
N GLY A 301 21.13 3.48 13.23
CA GLY A 301 21.55 4.01 11.94
C GLY A 301 21.42 3.00 10.79
N LEU A 302 22.00 3.34 9.64
CA LEU A 302 22.03 2.45 8.49
C LEU A 302 23.16 1.42 8.63
N ILE A 303 22.79 0.15 8.55
CA ILE A 303 23.69 -1.00 8.64
C ILE A 303 23.70 -1.73 7.31
N THR A 304 24.87 -2.13 6.83
CA THR A 304 24.98 -2.99 5.66
C THR A 304 24.94 -4.46 6.09
N PRO A 305 23.99 -5.28 5.60
CA PRO A 305 23.93 -6.70 5.92
C PRO A 305 25.14 -7.45 5.35
N ALA A 306 25.88 -8.15 6.20
CA ALA A 306 27.08 -8.87 5.80
C ALA A 306 26.75 -10.00 4.79
N GLY A 307 27.50 -10.04 3.68
CA GLY A 307 27.31 -11.01 2.60
C GLY A 307 26.13 -10.71 1.67
N ASN A 308 25.38 -9.64 1.94
CA ASN A 308 24.24 -9.17 1.16
C ASN A 308 24.32 -7.65 0.98
N GLU A 309 25.52 -7.11 0.76
CA GLU A 309 25.77 -5.66 0.64
C GLU A 309 25.09 -5.08 -0.61
N THR A 310 24.99 -5.89 -1.66
CA THR A 310 24.42 -5.52 -2.95
C THR A 310 23.49 -6.62 -3.46
N LEU A 311 22.48 -6.22 -4.23
CA LEU A 311 21.60 -7.10 -4.99
C LEU A 311 21.67 -6.72 -6.47
N HIS A 312 21.97 -7.70 -7.32
CA HIS A 312 21.91 -7.55 -8.77
C HIS A 312 20.59 -8.14 -9.27
N ILE A 313 19.80 -7.34 -10.00
CA ILE A 313 18.54 -7.74 -10.63
C ILE A 313 18.74 -7.68 -12.13
N LYS A 314 18.69 -8.85 -12.77
CA LYS A 314 18.77 -8.93 -14.23
C LYS A 314 17.44 -8.47 -14.86
N ALA A 315 17.52 -7.74 -15.97
CA ALA A 315 16.36 -7.26 -16.72
C ALA A 315 15.35 -8.38 -16.98
N GLY A 316 14.08 -8.15 -16.60
CA GLY A 316 12.99 -9.10 -16.80
C GLY A 316 13.05 -10.38 -15.97
N MET A 317 13.95 -10.49 -14.98
CA MET A 317 14.06 -11.66 -14.09
C MET A 317 13.83 -11.29 -12.62
N THR A 318 13.15 -12.18 -11.89
CA THR A 318 12.99 -12.03 -10.44
C THR A 318 14.25 -12.48 -9.71
N ALA A 319 14.80 -11.58 -8.90
CA ALA A 319 15.91 -11.87 -8.01
C ALA A 319 15.39 -12.10 -6.58
N ALA A 320 15.95 -13.09 -5.88
CA ALA A 320 15.60 -13.38 -4.49
C ALA A 320 16.86 -13.67 -3.67
N VAL A 321 16.92 -13.13 -2.45
CA VAL A 321 18.07 -13.28 -1.55
C VAL A 321 17.64 -13.49 -0.10
N ASP A 322 18.28 -14.45 0.58
CA ASP A 322 18.08 -14.71 2.00
C ASP A 322 18.96 -13.78 2.84
N LEU A 323 18.34 -12.90 3.61
CA LEU A 323 19.00 -11.96 4.53
C LEU A 323 19.15 -12.53 5.95
N GLY A 324 18.56 -13.71 6.22
CA GLY A 324 18.65 -14.42 7.50
C GLY A 324 18.01 -13.64 8.66
N ASP A 325 18.59 -13.78 9.87
CA ASP A 325 18.27 -12.93 11.04
C ASP A 325 18.90 -11.55 10.85
N LEU A 326 18.27 -10.76 9.98
CA LEU A 326 18.70 -9.43 9.59
C LEU A 326 18.63 -8.43 10.76
N THR A 327 17.61 -8.54 11.60
CA THR A 327 17.29 -7.58 12.67
C THR A 327 18.15 -7.75 13.92
N ARG A 328 18.64 -8.96 14.21
CA ARG A 328 19.49 -9.26 15.38
C ARG A 328 18.95 -8.71 16.71
N GLY A 329 17.62 -8.71 16.87
CA GLY A 329 16.95 -8.23 18.09
C GLY A 329 16.53 -6.75 18.07
N GLU A 330 16.80 -5.99 17.00
CA GLU A 330 16.36 -4.61 16.82
C GLU A 330 15.47 -4.48 15.58
N ALA A 331 14.26 -3.92 15.74
CA ALA A 331 13.35 -3.70 14.62
C ALA A 331 13.98 -2.71 13.63
N GLY A 332 13.71 -2.89 12.34
CA GLY A 332 14.33 -2.07 11.30
C GLY A 332 13.54 -2.06 10.02
N SER A 333 14.07 -1.38 9.02
CA SER A 333 13.44 -1.25 7.70
C SER A 333 14.48 -1.41 6.62
N LEU A 334 14.17 -2.13 5.55
CA LEU A 334 15.10 -2.29 4.45
C LEU A 334 15.03 -1.07 3.53
N VAL A 335 16.19 -0.54 3.16
CA VAL A 335 16.36 0.59 2.27
C VAL A 335 17.20 0.11 1.09
N LEU A 336 16.62 0.19 -0.10
CA LEU A 336 17.23 -0.20 -1.37
C LEU A 336 17.49 1.05 -2.19
N THR A 337 18.74 1.25 -2.60
CA THR A 337 19.18 2.43 -3.36
C THR A 337 20.12 1.99 -4.47
N PRO A 338 20.26 2.72 -5.59
CA PRO A 338 21.11 2.28 -6.69
C PRO A 338 22.59 2.32 -6.27
N THR A 339 23.39 1.40 -6.80
CA THR A 339 24.86 1.47 -6.66
C THR A 339 25.42 2.66 -7.42
N ASP A 340 24.88 2.90 -8.60
CA ASP A 340 25.28 3.88 -9.60
C ASP A 340 24.06 4.51 -10.31
N THR A 341 23.56 3.90 -11.39
CA THR A 341 22.47 4.42 -12.21
C THR A 341 21.14 3.92 -11.67
N ALA A 342 20.19 4.83 -11.48
CA ALA A 342 18.86 4.46 -11.04
C ALA A 342 18.11 3.73 -12.16
N VAL A 343 17.81 2.45 -11.95
CA VAL A 343 16.90 1.64 -12.78
C VAL A 343 15.64 1.35 -11.96
N PRO A 344 14.43 1.61 -12.48
CA PRO A 344 13.19 1.35 -11.74
C PRO A 344 13.02 -0.13 -11.40
N PHE A 345 12.67 -0.43 -10.16
CA PHE A 345 12.38 -1.78 -9.69
C PHE A 345 11.24 -1.80 -8.68
N VAL A 346 10.71 -2.99 -8.40
CA VAL A 346 9.73 -3.30 -7.35
C VAL A 346 10.32 -4.33 -6.41
N ALA A 347 9.91 -4.30 -5.14
CA ALA A 347 10.38 -5.25 -4.14
C ALA A 347 9.36 -5.55 -3.04
N ALA A 348 9.51 -6.69 -2.40
CA ALA A 348 8.85 -7.05 -1.15
C ALA A 348 9.75 -7.95 -0.29
N LEU A 349 9.42 -8.05 1.00
CA LEU A 349 10.00 -9.01 1.92
C LEU A 349 8.99 -10.10 2.26
N GLU A 350 9.46 -11.33 2.34
CA GLU A 350 8.84 -12.40 3.12
C GLU A 350 9.57 -12.48 4.46
N VAL A 351 8.82 -12.35 5.56
CA VAL A 351 9.36 -12.32 6.92
C VAL A 351 8.79 -13.46 7.74
N VAL A 352 9.66 -14.30 8.31
CA VAL A 352 9.27 -15.43 9.15
C VAL A 352 9.64 -15.17 10.60
N ARG A 353 8.68 -15.36 11.51
CA ARG A 353 8.89 -15.35 12.97
C ARG A 353 8.62 -16.73 13.56
N GLY A 354 9.23 -17.01 14.71
CA GLY A 354 9.06 -18.28 15.41
C GLY A 354 10.01 -19.38 14.94
N LYS A 355 9.82 -20.61 15.44
CA LYS A 355 10.75 -21.73 15.20
C LYS A 355 10.01 -23.06 15.01
N GLY A 356 10.57 -23.93 14.17
CA GLY A 356 10.03 -25.26 13.91
C GLY A 356 8.57 -25.19 13.44
N ALA A 357 7.68 -25.99 14.04
CA ALA A 357 6.26 -26.00 13.69
C ALA A 357 5.47 -24.77 14.17
N LYS A 358 6.08 -23.86 14.93
CA LYS A 358 5.45 -22.63 15.47
C LYS A 358 5.93 -21.39 14.74
N GLN A 359 6.02 -21.48 13.42
CA GLN A 359 6.36 -20.36 12.55
C GLN A 359 5.10 -19.66 12.04
N GLU A 360 5.26 -18.35 11.80
CA GLU A 360 4.31 -17.48 11.09
C GLU A 360 5.05 -16.65 10.05
N THR A 361 4.39 -16.29 8.95
CA THR A 361 4.94 -15.52 7.85
C THR A 361 4.10 -14.26 7.62
N ALA A 362 4.76 -13.14 7.34
CA ALA A 362 4.11 -11.91 6.88
C ALA A 362 4.87 -11.32 5.70
N PHE A 363 4.21 -10.46 4.92
CA PHE A 363 4.81 -9.80 3.76
C PHE A 363 4.93 -8.30 3.97
N ILE A 364 6.05 -7.72 3.54
CA ILE A 364 6.29 -6.28 3.61
C ILE A 364 6.65 -5.79 2.20
N PRO A 365 5.69 -5.31 1.39
CA PRO A 365 6.02 -4.70 0.12
C PRO A 365 6.73 -3.36 0.30
N ALA A 366 7.48 -2.93 -0.70
CA ALA A 366 7.95 -1.55 -0.75
C ALA A 366 6.77 -0.59 -0.81
N THR A 367 6.85 0.53 -0.08
CA THR A 367 5.78 1.50 0.03
C THR A 367 6.26 2.91 -0.30
N ALA A 368 5.35 3.74 -0.82
CA ALA A 368 5.57 5.17 -0.95
C ALA A 368 5.68 5.84 0.44
N PRO A 369 6.39 6.98 0.56
CA PRO A 369 6.46 7.73 1.80
C PRO A 369 5.10 8.35 2.17
N VAL A 370 4.91 8.61 3.46
CA VAL A 370 3.82 9.44 3.99
C VAL A 370 4.02 10.87 3.47
N THR A 371 3.14 11.36 2.59
CA THR A 371 3.29 12.70 2.02
C THR A 371 2.71 13.75 2.96
N ALA A 372 1.38 13.82 3.06
CA ALA A 372 0.66 14.67 3.99
C ALA A 372 0.25 13.87 5.22
N ARG A 373 -0.34 12.69 4.99
CA ARG A 373 -0.95 11.89 6.05
C ARG A 373 -1.12 10.44 5.61
N ALA A 374 -0.96 9.50 6.54
CA ALA A 374 -1.32 8.10 6.38
C ALA A 374 -2.22 7.67 7.53
N THR A 375 -3.10 6.71 7.30
CA THR A 375 -4.08 6.26 8.29
C THR A 375 -4.13 4.73 8.33
N VAL A 376 -4.26 4.17 9.53
CA VAL A 376 -4.44 2.72 9.75
C VAL A 376 -5.44 2.48 10.87
N ALA A 377 -6.39 1.57 10.68
CA ALA A 377 -7.51 1.33 11.58
C ALA A 377 -7.49 -0.08 12.20
N GLY A 378 -8.19 -0.31 13.31
CA GLY A 378 -8.21 -1.63 13.97
C GLY A 378 -7.02 -1.86 14.93
N ASN A 379 -6.47 -0.79 15.51
CA ASN A 379 -5.40 -0.88 16.50
C ASN A 379 -5.97 -1.22 17.88
N THR A 380 -5.21 -1.94 18.69
CA THR A 380 -5.61 -2.40 20.01
C THR A 380 -4.71 -1.80 21.10
N ALA A 381 -5.17 -1.80 22.35
CA ALA A 381 -4.36 -1.30 23.48
C ALA A 381 -3.00 -2.00 23.62
N ARG A 382 -2.94 -3.27 23.20
CA ARG A 382 -1.77 -4.14 23.26
C ARG A 382 -1.70 -4.98 22.00
N GLY A 383 -0.50 -5.16 21.46
CA GLY A 383 -0.31 -5.94 20.23
C GLY A 383 -0.31 -5.11 18.96
N THR A 384 -0.32 -3.78 19.07
CA THR A 384 -0.02 -2.87 17.95
C THR A 384 1.37 -2.27 18.14
N ILE A 385 2.20 -2.32 17.09
CA ILE A 385 3.48 -1.63 17.00
C ILE A 385 3.45 -0.74 15.76
N LEU A 386 3.83 0.54 15.90
CA LEU A 386 4.00 1.47 14.78
C LEU A 386 5.50 1.73 14.60
N SER A 387 6.03 1.36 13.44
CA SER A 387 7.41 1.62 13.05
C SER A 387 7.46 2.84 12.13
N LEU A 388 8.30 3.81 12.45
CA LEU A 388 8.54 5.01 11.64
C LEU A 388 9.98 5.03 11.15
N THR A 389 10.17 5.19 9.84
CA THR A 389 11.49 5.18 9.19
C THR A 389 11.74 6.48 8.47
N ALA A 390 12.91 7.08 8.69
CA ALA A 390 13.35 8.28 8.00
C ALA A 390 14.72 8.01 7.35
N PRO A 391 14.77 7.49 6.10
CA PRO A 391 16.00 6.93 5.53
C PRO A 391 17.06 8.01 5.20
N ASP A 392 16.63 9.18 4.72
CA ASP A 392 17.54 10.15 4.09
C ASP A 392 17.67 11.47 4.86
N GLY A 393 16.78 11.73 5.83
CA GLY A 393 16.80 12.96 6.62
C GLY A 393 15.99 12.82 7.89
N ALA A 394 16.38 13.53 8.95
CA ALA A 394 15.59 13.55 10.18
C ALA A 394 14.20 14.16 9.92
N ALA A 395 13.18 13.69 10.62
CA ALA A 395 11.81 14.12 10.44
C ALA A 395 11.07 14.27 11.77
N GLN A 396 10.12 15.21 11.82
CA GLN A 396 9.12 15.27 12.88
C GLN A 396 7.81 14.68 12.39
N VAL A 397 7.26 13.75 13.16
CA VAL A 397 6.06 12.99 12.82
C VAL A 397 5.06 13.15 13.96
N LYS A 398 3.86 13.61 13.65
CA LYS A 398 2.75 13.69 14.59
C LYS A 398 1.87 12.46 14.39
N VAL A 399 1.65 11.69 15.44
CA VAL A 399 0.76 10.53 15.43
C VAL A 399 -0.43 10.85 16.32
N THR A 400 -1.63 10.71 15.75
CA THR A 400 -2.90 10.90 16.44
C THR A 400 -3.62 9.56 16.53
N ALA A 401 -3.92 9.11 17.74
CA ALA A 401 -4.85 8.03 18.00
C ALA A 401 -6.27 8.60 18.13
N SER A 402 -7.23 8.02 17.40
CA SER A 402 -8.65 8.38 17.53
C SER A 402 -9.22 7.97 18.89
N ALA A 403 -10.46 8.36 19.19
CA ALA A 403 -11.24 7.64 20.19
C ALA A 403 -11.40 6.17 19.78
N GLY A 404 -11.69 5.29 20.75
CA GLY A 404 -12.03 3.90 20.44
C GLY A 404 -13.40 3.77 19.78
N SER A 405 -13.62 2.67 19.06
CA SER A 405 -14.90 2.33 18.43
C SER A 405 -16.05 2.29 19.45
N GLU A 406 -15.76 1.95 20.70
CA GLU A 406 -16.74 1.90 21.80
C GLU A 406 -16.52 2.95 22.89
N GLY A 407 -15.51 3.81 22.74
CA GLY A 407 -15.24 4.92 23.64
C GLY A 407 -13.76 5.13 23.98
N GLY A 408 -13.53 6.16 24.81
CA GLY A 408 -12.20 6.67 25.14
C GLY A 408 -11.93 8.01 24.46
N THR A 409 -10.83 8.65 24.87
CA THR A 409 -10.48 9.99 24.40
C THR A 409 -9.24 9.94 23.50
N ALA A 410 -9.35 10.54 22.31
CA ALA A 410 -8.25 10.68 21.36
C ALA A 410 -7.00 11.29 22.00
N ALA A 411 -5.83 10.89 21.52
CA ALA A 411 -4.55 11.35 22.01
C ALA A 411 -3.57 11.58 20.85
N THR A 412 -2.67 12.54 21.00
CA THR A 412 -1.68 12.89 19.98
C THR A 412 -0.30 12.99 20.61
N LYS A 413 0.72 12.52 19.90
CA LYS A 413 2.13 12.65 20.29
C LYS A 413 2.98 12.92 19.05
N THR A 414 4.00 13.75 19.21
CA THR A 414 4.97 14.07 18.16
C THR A 414 6.28 13.36 18.47
N TYR A 415 6.90 12.78 17.45
CA TYR A 415 8.15 12.05 17.52
C TYR A 415 9.18 12.69 16.60
N THR A 416 10.44 12.62 17.00
CA THR A 416 11.58 13.01 16.19
C THR A 416 12.31 11.76 15.74
N ILE A 417 12.25 11.47 14.46
CA ILE A 417 12.93 10.32 13.84
C ILE A 417 14.26 10.81 13.28
N LYS A 418 15.35 10.15 13.67
CA LYS A 418 16.70 10.52 13.20
C LYS A 418 16.89 10.04 11.76
N SER A 419 17.71 10.74 11.00
CA SER A 419 18.11 10.32 9.66
C SER A 419 18.76 8.94 9.69
N GLY A 420 18.41 8.10 8.72
CA GLY A 420 18.91 6.73 8.59
C GLY A 420 18.40 5.76 9.65
N THR A 421 17.31 6.08 10.36
CA THR A 421 16.81 5.21 11.45
C THR A 421 15.37 4.75 11.25
N THR A 422 15.06 3.62 11.88
CA THR A 422 13.70 3.12 12.13
C THR A 422 13.45 3.10 13.61
N GLN A 423 12.30 3.59 14.06
CA GLN A 423 11.91 3.59 15.46
C GLN A 423 10.51 3.00 15.62
N ASP A 424 10.39 1.98 16.46
CA ASP A 424 9.12 1.55 17.02
C ASP A 424 8.71 2.57 18.08
N VAL A 425 7.66 3.33 17.81
CA VAL A 425 7.24 4.42 18.70
C VAL A 425 6.24 3.96 19.76
N GLU A 426 6.35 4.51 20.96
CA GLU A 426 5.34 4.32 22.01
C GLU A 426 4.03 4.98 21.58
N LEU A 427 2.99 4.18 21.33
CA LEU A 427 1.70 4.65 20.83
C LEU A 427 0.98 5.56 21.84
N PRO A 428 0.34 6.65 21.39
CA PRO A 428 -0.51 7.47 22.25
C PRO A 428 -1.86 6.78 22.45
N VAL A 429 -1.89 5.66 23.18
CA VAL A 429 -3.10 4.86 23.38
C VAL A 429 -4.21 5.72 24.02
N PRO A 430 -5.44 5.73 23.48
CA PRO A 430 -6.54 6.55 23.99
C PRO A 430 -6.84 6.28 25.46
N ALA A 431 -7.03 7.35 26.24
CA ALA A 431 -7.39 7.21 27.65
C ALA A 431 -8.81 6.61 27.77
N GLY A 432 -8.95 5.55 28.57
CA GLY A 432 -10.23 4.85 28.72
C GLY A 432 -10.69 4.11 27.46
N LEU A 433 -9.75 3.70 26.59
CA LEU A 433 -10.04 2.98 25.35
C LEU A 433 -10.99 1.79 25.57
N LYS A 434 -12.03 1.73 24.73
CA LYS A 434 -12.88 0.55 24.53
C LYS A 434 -12.98 0.24 23.03
N GLY A 435 -12.92 -1.04 22.68
CA GLY A 435 -12.84 -1.47 21.28
C GLY A 435 -11.49 -1.16 20.63
N THR A 436 -11.49 -0.99 19.32
CA THR A 436 -10.30 -0.67 18.52
C THR A 436 -10.17 0.83 18.28
N TYR A 437 -8.99 1.33 17.94
CA TYR A 437 -8.77 2.72 17.54
C TYR A 437 -8.03 2.83 16.21
N ALA A 438 -8.05 4.01 15.59
CA ALA A 438 -7.27 4.32 14.40
C ALA A 438 -6.06 5.19 14.75
N LEU A 439 -4.99 5.04 13.97
CA LEU A 439 -3.80 5.88 14.02
C LEU A 439 -3.73 6.67 12.73
N THR A 440 -3.49 7.97 12.87
CA THR A 440 -3.22 8.90 11.78
C THR A 440 -1.82 9.45 11.95
N VAL A 441 -0.97 9.26 10.94
CA VAL A 441 0.45 9.63 10.91
C VAL A 441 0.63 10.80 9.97
N GLU A 442 1.09 11.94 10.48
CA GLU A 442 1.30 13.17 9.71
C GLU A 442 2.78 13.56 9.75
N ARG A 443 3.38 13.74 8.57
CA ARG A 443 4.74 14.29 8.45
C ARG A 443 4.67 15.80 8.67
N VAL A 444 5.28 16.30 9.75
CA VAL A 444 5.24 17.71 10.12
C VAL A 444 6.37 18.50 9.43
N SER A 445 7.58 17.94 9.39
CA SER A 445 8.75 18.57 8.78
C SER A 445 9.88 17.57 8.58
N GLY A 446 10.90 17.97 7.82
CA GLY A 446 12.13 17.19 7.61
C GLY A 446 12.09 16.27 6.39
N GLY A 447 12.87 15.19 6.44
CA GLY A 447 13.01 14.20 5.37
C GLY A 447 11.74 13.38 5.12
N ALA A 448 11.79 12.50 4.11
CA ALA A 448 10.72 11.54 3.84
C ALA A 448 10.53 10.58 5.01
N VAL A 449 9.28 10.21 5.28
CA VAL A 449 8.90 9.30 6.37
C VAL A 449 8.13 8.15 5.76
N TYR A 450 8.51 6.92 6.13
CA TYR A 450 7.79 5.70 5.80
C TYR A 450 7.26 5.12 7.11
N ALA A 451 6.09 4.49 7.05
CA ALA A 451 5.45 3.93 8.23
C ALA A 451 4.92 2.53 7.93
N SER A 452 4.92 1.69 8.94
CA SER A 452 4.19 0.42 8.95
C SER A 452 3.65 0.11 10.32
N ARG A 453 2.61 -0.70 10.34
CA ARG A 453 2.01 -1.24 11.55
C ARG A 453 2.21 -2.75 11.59
N THR A 454 2.69 -3.25 12.71
CA THR A 454 2.61 -4.67 13.05
C THR A 454 1.44 -4.91 14.00
N LEU A 455 0.55 -5.84 13.65
CA LEU A 455 -0.45 -6.40 14.57
C LEU A 455 0.02 -7.76 15.08
N LEU A 456 -0.21 -8.01 16.36
CA LEU A 456 0.19 -9.24 17.06
C LEU A 456 -1.04 -9.90 17.68
N ALA A 457 -1.23 -11.17 17.38
CA ALA A 457 -2.26 -12.02 17.99
C ALA A 457 -1.65 -13.38 18.43
N PRO A 458 -0.63 -13.38 19.31
CA PRO A 458 0.07 -14.62 19.65
C PRO A 458 -0.88 -15.63 20.30
N ALA A 459 -0.90 -16.85 19.76
CA ALA A 459 -1.76 -17.95 20.21
C ALA A 459 -0.95 -19.26 20.26
N ASP A 460 -1.09 -20.04 21.34
CA ASP A 460 -0.45 -21.36 21.51
C ASP A 460 1.07 -21.41 21.28
N GLY A 461 1.75 -20.28 21.53
CA GLY A 461 3.18 -20.10 21.31
C GLY A 461 3.58 -19.87 19.84
N ILE A 462 2.61 -19.69 18.94
CA ILE A 462 2.81 -19.15 17.59
C ILE A 462 2.84 -17.61 17.71
N PRO A 463 3.87 -16.94 17.19
CA PRO A 463 3.96 -15.49 17.24
C PRO A 463 3.13 -14.84 16.14
N ALA A 464 1.83 -15.17 16.04
CA ALA A 464 0.99 -14.76 14.91
C ALA A 464 0.98 -13.23 14.74
N PHE A 465 1.18 -12.78 13.50
CA PHE A 465 1.35 -11.38 13.16
C PHE A 465 1.12 -11.10 11.68
N THR A 466 0.86 -9.83 11.39
CA THR A 466 0.86 -9.25 10.05
C THR A 466 1.53 -7.88 10.12
N VAL A 467 2.13 -7.44 9.01
CA VAL A 467 2.76 -6.12 8.87
C VAL A 467 2.12 -5.39 7.71
N GLN A 468 1.62 -4.19 7.96
CA GLN A 468 0.92 -3.38 6.98
C GLN A 468 1.63 -2.07 6.76
N THR A 469 1.99 -1.79 5.52
CA THR A 469 2.57 -0.51 5.14
C THR A 469 1.52 0.60 5.19
N LEU A 470 1.95 1.81 5.51
CA LEU A 470 1.11 3.00 5.62
C LEU A 470 1.53 4.02 4.54
N PRO A 471 1.12 3.82 3.27
CA PRO A 471 1.26 4.86 2.25
C PRO A 471 0.33 6.03 2.56
N ASP A 472 0.45 7.11 1.79
CA ASP A 472 -0.44 8.26 1.90
C ASP A 472 -1.92 7.85 1.81
N ASP A 473 -2.75 8.38 2.71
CA ASP A 473 -4.18 8.04 2.77
C ASP A 473 -5.02 8.74 1.70
N ARG A 474 -4.39 9.57 0.85
CA ARG A 474 -5.03 10.30 -0.24
C ARG A 474 -6.17 11.18 0.26
N GLY A 475 -6.05 11.74 1.47
CA GLY A 475 -7.05 12.63 2.03
C GLY A 475 -7.19 13.97 1.33
N THR A 476 -6.16 14.39 0.60
CA THR A 476 -6.18 15.60 -0.23
C THR A 476 -5.67 15.33 -1.63
N VAL A 477 -6.09 16.16 -2.58
CA VAL A 477 -5.62 16.16 -3.96
C VAL A 477 -5.14 17.55 -4.35
N ALA A 478 -4.06 17.60 -5.12
CA ALA A 478 -3.59 18.83 -5.75
C ALA A 478 -4.54 19.22 -6.88
N VAL A 479 -5.17 20.38 -6.78
CA VAL A 479 -6.00 20.96 -7.84
C VAL A 479 -5.19 22.07 -8.52
N PRO A 480 -4.81 21.91 -9.80
CA PRO A 480 -4.11 22.94 -10.52
C PRO A 480 -5.02 24.15 -10.73
N ASP A 481 -4.44 25.36 -10.71
CA ASP A 481 -5.14 26.56 -11.13
C ASP A 481 -5.43 26.42 -12.64
N ALA A 482 -6.72 26.36 -13.01
CA ALA A 482 -7.17 26.27 -14.40
C ALA A 482 -7.70 27.64 -14.85
N GLU A 483 -7.11 28.19 -15.92
CA GLU A 483 -7.58 29.42 -16.55
C GLU A 483 -8.30 29.10 -17.86
N GLN A 484 -9.37 29.85 -18.14
CA GLN A 484 -10.13 29.68 -19.37
C GLN A 484 -9.42 30.40 -20.52
N ASP A 485 -8.76 29.64 -21.40
CA ASP A 485 -8.17 30.16 -22.63
C ASP A 485 -9.18 30.08 -23.80
N LEU A 486 -9.83 31.20 -24.09
CA LEU A 486 -10.79 31.32 -25.19
C LEU A 486 -10.11 31.39 -26.58
N SER A 487 -8.79 31.52 -26.67
CA SER A 487 -8.06 31.53 -27.95
C SER A 487 -8.02 30.15 -28.62
N VAL A 488 -8.21 29.07 -27.84
CA VAL A 488 -8.31 27.69 -28.35
C VAL A 488 -9.55 27.48 -29.23
N LEU A 489 -10.61 28.29 -29.02
CA LEU A 489 -11.83 28.27 -29.83
C LEU A 489 -11.73 29.11 -31.13
N GLN A 490 -10.61 29.81 -31.34
CA GLN A 490 -10.41 30.69 -32.50
C GLN A 490 -9.50 30.09 -33.59
N LYS A 491 -9.31 28.75 -33.62
CA LYS A 491 -8.53 28.06 -34.66
C LYS A 491 -9.39 27.42 -35.74
#